data_AF-A0A922VGG6-F1
#
_entry.id   AF-A0A922VGG6-F1
#
_cell.length_a   1.000
_cell.length_b   1.000
_cell.length_c   1.000
_cell.angle_alpha   90.00
_cell.angle_beta   90.00
_cell.angle_gamma   90.00
#
_symmetry.space_group_name_H-M   'P 1'
#
loop_
_entity.id
_entity.type
_entity.pdbx_description
1 polymer ?
#
loop_
_entity_poly.entity_id
_entity_poly.type
_entity_poly.pdbx_seq_one_letter_code
_entity_poly.pdbx_strand_id
1 'polypeptide(L)'
;MRGFRGRLAAAGALLALSACTGGGSTTATSGSAGATAAAPATSTTTAAATTGPCTLRARQDWALAQLRDWYLFPETLPTNVDPAAFTTVQAYIDALTATARAQGRDRNFTFITSIAGENAFFNSGSSAGFGVRLAFDAQQRLFIAEAFEGAPALAAGIDRGAEIIAIGTTTANLATVASLLASGGSGAVNEALGPSTAGTTRILRIADAAGTRNISVTKADFALTPVSSRYGARIITDGGQRVGYINLRTFISTADPALRSAFADFRAQGITRVIFDLRYNGGGLVSTAELIGDLLGGARTPSQVFSFTTFRPERSSNNSTRNFSPQPQSISPMQIAFIGTSGTASASELVINAMIPYLRANAALIGSNTDGKPVGQIALDMAACDDRLRVV
;
A
#
# COMPACT_ATOMS: atom_id res chain seq x y z
N MET A 1 -3.75 -24.45 -37.10
CA MET A 1 -2.43 -24.85 -36.55
C MET A 1 -1.67 -23.61 -36.14
N ARG A 2 -1.20 -23.57 -34.88
CA ARG A 2 -0.19 -22.68 -34.26
C ARG A 2 -0.43 -21.17 -34.42
N GLY A 3 -0.80 -20.38 -33.41
CA GLY A 3 -0.49 -20.47 -31.98
C GLY A 3 0.72 -19.57 -31.67
N PHE A 4 0.49 -18.27 -31.50
CA PHE A 4 1.46 -17.33 -30.94
C PHE A 4 0.78 -16.61 -29.77
N ARG A 5 0.94 -17.16 -28.56
CA ARG A 5 0.54 -16.52 -27.30
C ARG A 5 1.70 -15.66 -26.83
N GLY A 6 1.60 -14.35 -27.03
CA GLY A 6 2.49 -13.36 -26.42
C GLY A 6 2.24 -13.28 -24.92
N ARG A 7 3.28 -13.56 -24.12
CA ARG A 7 3.30 -13.31 -22.68
C ARG A 7 3.39 -11.81 -22.46
N LEU A 8 2.30 -11.16 -22.02
CA LEU A 8 2.38 -9.84 -21.41
C LEU A 8 2.94 -9.99 -20.00
N ALA A 9 4.17 -9.55 -19.80
CA ALA A 9 4.73 -9.32 -18.48
C ALA A 9 4.15 -7.99 -17.95
N ALA A 10 3.24 -8.08 -16.99
CA ALA A 10 2.73 -6.91 -16.28
C ALA A 10 3.85 -6.39 -15.35
N ALA A 11 4.47 -5.27 -15.73
CA ALA A 11 5.34 -4.49 -14.86
C ALA A 11 4.47 -3.76 -13.83
N GLY A 12 4.04 -4.47 -12.79
CA GLY A 12 3.38 -3.88 -11.63
C GLY A 12 4.39 -3.09 -10.82
N ALA A 13 4.09 -1.82 -10.54
CA ALA A 13 4.81 -1.06 -9.53
C ALA A 13 4.68 -1.79 -8.19
N LEU A 14 5.78 -2.33 -7.66
CA LEU A 14 5.81 -2.83 -6.29
C LEU A 14 5.57 -1.65 -5.34
N LEU A 15 4.31 -1.40 -5.01
CA LEU A 15 3.93 -0.76 -3.74
C LEU A 15 4.12 -1.80 -2.64
N ALA A 16 5.37 -2.19 -2.40
CA ALA A 16 5.73 -3.00 -1.25
C ALA A 16 5.68 -2.11 0.01
N LEU A 17 4.50 -1.94 0.58
CA LEU A 17 4.40 -1.96 2.05
C LEU A 17 4.29 -3.43 2.46
N SER A 18 5.39 -4.16 2.29
CA SER A 18 5.57 -5.51 2.82
C SER A 18 5.81 -5.38 4.33
N ALA A 19 4.71 -5.34 5.10
CA ALA A 19 4.76 -5.80 6.48
C ALA A 19 4.82 -7.34 6.47
N CYS A 20 5.96 -7.89 6.05
CA CYS A 20 6.26 -9.30 6.23
C CYS A 20 6.69 -9.50 7.70
N THR A 21 5.73 -9.79 8.58
CA THR A 21 6.03 -10.21 9.95
C THR A 21 6.52 -11.67 9.93
N GLY A 22 7.83 -11.84 9.81
CA GLY A 22 8.49 -13.11 10.10
C GLY A 22 8.61 -13.29 11.62
N GLY A 23 7.78 -14.16 12.19
CA GLY A 23 7.87 -14.56 13.60
C GLY A 23 9.06 -15.48 13.82
N GLY A 24 10.12 -14.97 14.45
CA GLY A 24 11.28 -15.73 14.91
C GLY A 24 11.33 -15.78 16.42
N SER A 25 11.03 -16.94 16.99
CA SER A 25 11.10 -17.22 18.43
C SER A 25 12.56 -17.25 18.91
N THR A 26 12.90 -16.42 19.88
CA THR A 26 14.20 -16.41 20.56
C THR A 26 14.24 -17.45 21.68
N THR A 27 15.20 -18.36 21.65
CA THR A 27 15.60 -19.13 22.85
C THR A 27 17.10 -18.97 23.09
N ALA A 28 17.40 -18.46 24.29
CA ALA A 28 18.73 -18.22 24.80
C ALA A 28 19.46 -19.54 25.12
N THR A 29 20.71 -19.64 24.71
CA THR A 29 21.64 -20.71 25.10
C THR A 29 22.51 -20.25 26.28
N SER A 30 22.36 -20.91 27.42
CA SER A 30 23.38 -20.95 28.48
C SER A 30 23.87 -22.39 28.61
N GLY A 31 25.17 -22.61 28.42
CA GLY A 31 25.80 -23.92 28.54
C GLY A 31 26.17 -24.28 29.98
N SER A 32 26.09 -25.56 30.31
CA SER A 32 26.95 -26.24 31.28
C SER A 32 26.85 -27.76 31.06
N ALA A 33 27.99 -28.44 31.19
CA ALA A 33 28.25 -29.83 30.85
C ALA A 33 27.82 -30.85 31.94
N GLY A 34 27.65 -32.11 31.54
CA GLY A 34 27.62 -33.28 32.44
C GLY A 34 27.01 -34.53 31.79
N ALA A 35 27.84 -35.55 31.54
CA ALA A 35 27.51 -36.81 30.87
C ALA A 35 26.79 -37.84 31.77
N THR A 36 25.93 -38.71 31.20
CA THR A 36 26.10 -40.18 31.06
C THR A 36 24.78 -40.90 30.70
N ALA A 37 24.90 -42.09 30.12
CA ALA A 37 23.94 -42.87 29.34
C ALA A 37 22.74 -43.47 30.10
N ALA A 38 21.60 -43.64 29.40
CA ALA A 38 20.97 -44.92 29.02
C ALA A 38 19.49 -44.73 28.65
N ALA A 39 19.06 -45.27 27.51
CA ALA A 39 17.65 -45.40 27.12
C ALA A 39 17.04 -46.66 27.75
N PRO A 40 15.70 -46.71 28.00
CA PRO A 40 14.85 -47.31 26.96
C PRO A 40 13.39 -46.78 26.83
N ALA A 41 12.82 -47.07 25.65
CA ALA A 41 11.43 -47.38 25.31
C ALA A 41 10.28 -46.35 25.53
N THR A 42 9.85 -45.78 24.40
CA THR A 42 8.46 -45.56 23.93
C THR A 42 7.40 -45.10 24.93
N SER A 43 7.08 -43.81 24.87
CA SER A 43 5.69 -43.35 24.84
C SER A 43 5.54 -42.27 23.76
N THR A 44 4.74 -42.57 22.74
CA THR A 44 4.24 -41.60 21.76
C THR A 44 3.37 -40.60 22.51
N THR A 45 3.98 -39.54 23.02
CA THR A 45 3.28 -38.35 23.46
C THR A 45 2.87 -37.59 22.21
N THR A 46 1.63 -37.84 21.78
CA THR A 46 0.88 -36.96 20.88
C THR A 46 1.10 -35.53 21.36
N ALA A 47 1.76 -34.71 20.54
CA ALA A 47 1.87 -33.28 20.80
C ALA A 47 0.46 -32.75 20.99
N ALA A 48 0.14 -32.34 22.22
CA ALA A 48 -1.13 -31.73 22.53
C ALA A 48 -1.30 -30.53 21.59
N ALA A 49 -2.33 -30.58 20.75
CA ALA A 49 -2.73 -29.45 19.94
C ALA A 49 -2.92 -28.27 20.90
N THR A 50 -2.13 -27.22 20.73
CA THR A 50 -2.26 -25.98 21.50
C THR A 50 -3.66 -25.42 21.25
N THR A 51 -4.60 -25.65 22.16
CA THR A 51 -5.97 -25.13 22.07
C THR A 51 -5.99 -23.67 22.50
N GLY A 52 -5.53 -22.79 21.61
CA GLY A 52 -5.60 -21.33 21.77
C GLY A 52 -6.60 -20.70 20.80
N PRO A 53 -7.21 -19.56 21.15
CA PRO A 53 -8.09 -18.82 20.23
C PRO A 53 -7.36 -18.35 18.96
N CYS A 54 -6.02 -18.32 18.99
CA CYS A 54 -5.18 -17.84 17.89
C CYS A 54 -4.34 -18.94 17.23
N THR A 55 -4.76 -20.19 17.31
CA THR A 55 -4.18 -21.24 16.46
C THR A 55 -4.32 -20.86 14.98
N LEU A 56 -3.36 -21.32 14.15
CA LEU A 56 -3.45 -21.15 12.70
C LEU A 56 -4.81 -21.65 12.17
N ARG A 57 -5.24 -22.82 12.65
CA ARG A 57 -6.53 -23.42 12.29
C ARG A 57 -7.72 -22.51 12.63
N ALA A 58 -7.79 -21.98 13.85
CA ALA A 58 -8.87 -21.09 14.28
C ALA A 58 -8.90 -19.79 13.45
N ARG A 59 -7.73 -19.21 13.16
CA ARG A 59 -7.61 -18.00 12.32
C ARG A 59 -8.03 -18.27 10.87
N GLN A 60 -7.67 -19.43 10.32
CA GLN A 60 -8.14 -19.88 8.99
C GLN A 60 -9.67 -20.09 8.95
N ASP A 61 -10.24 -20.76 9.97
CA ASP A 61 -11.70 -20.95 10.09
C ASP A 61 -12.42 -19.61 10.16
N TRP A 62 -11.92 -18.68 10.98
CA TRP A 62 -12.47 -17.34 11.08
C TRP A 62 -12.41 -16.60 9.74
N ALA A 63 -11.26 -16.62 9.05
CA ALA A 63 -11.11 -15.96 7.76
C ALA A 63 -12.08 -16.52 6.71
N LEU A 64 -12.24 -17.85 6.62
CA LEU A 64 -13.21 -18.48 5.73
C LEU A 64 -14.66 -18.05 6.06
N ALA A 65 -15.01 -18.00 7.35
CA ALA A 65 -16.34 -17.56 7.78
C ALA A 65 -16.61 -16.10 7.36
N GLN A 66 -15.63 -15.21 7.52
CA GLN A 66 -15.75 -13.82 7.07
C GLN A 66 -15.89 -13.71 5.55
N LEU A 67 -15.11 -14.48 4.79
CA LEU A 67 -15.20 -14.47 3.32
C LEU A 67 -16.56 -14.97 2.83
N ARG A 68 -17.10 -16.05 3.40
CA ARG A 68 -18.44 -16.54 3.05
C ARG A 68 -19.54 -15.50 3.31
N ASP A 69 -19.33 -14.65 4.30
CA ASP A 69 -20.33 -13.70 4.74
C ASP A 69 -20.27 -12.36 3.98
N TRP A 70 -19.05 -11.82 3.82
CA TRP A 70 -18.84 -10.44 3.37
C TRP A 70 -18.27 -10.28 1.98
N TYR A 71 -17.56 -11.28 1.46
CA TYR A 71 -16.82 -11.16 0.21
C TYR A 71 -17.73 -10.81 -0.97
N LEU A 72 -17.34 -9.82 -1.77
CA LEU A 72 -18.15 -9.32 -2.88
C LEU A 72 -18.43 -10.38 -3.97
N PHE A 73 -17.59 -11.40 -4.10
CA PHE A 73 -17.68 -12.44 -5.13
C PHE A 73 -17.88 -13.84 -4.52
N PRO A 74 -18.94 -14.06 -3.72
CA PRO A 74 -19.14 -15.31 -2.99
C PRO A 74 -19.24 -16.53 -3.93
N GLU A 75 -19.74 -16.34 -5.15
CA GLU A 75 -19.87 -17.37 -6.18
C GLU A 75 -18.53 -17.90 -6.69
N THR A 76 -17.43 -17.21 -6.41
CA THR A 76 -16.09 -17.64 -6.79
C THR A 76 -15.36 -18.43 -5.70
N LEU A 77 -15.91 -18.47 -4.48
CA LEU A 77 -15.31 -19.21 -3.38
C LEU A 77 -15.41 -20.72 -3.65
N PRO A 78 -14.33 -21.49 -3.45
CA PRO A 78 -14.33 -22.92 -3.64
C PRO A 78 -15.20 -23.62 -2.58
N THR A 79 -15.81 -24.74 -2.95
CA THR A 79 -16.65 -25.55 -2.05
C THR A 79 -15.84 -26.25 -0.97
N ASN A 80 -14.62 -26.70 -1.30
CA ASN A 80 -13.70 -27.35 -0.36
C ASN A 80 -12.25 -26.95 -0.66
N VAL A 81 -11.55 -26.45 0.36
CA VAL A 81 -10.11 -26.23 0.37
C VAL A 81 -9.62 -26.70 1.72
N ASP A 82 -8.73 -27.68 1.73
CA ASP A 82 -8.15 -28.22 2.96
C ASP A 82 -7.21 -27.18 3.60
N PRO A 83 -7.57 -26.60 4.75
CA PRO A 83 -6.75 -25.61 5.44
C PRO A 83 -5.43 -26.19 5.99
N ALA A 84 -5.36 -27.51 6.22
CA ALA A 84 -4.14 -28.17 6.68
C ALA A 84 -3.01 -28.12 5.64
N ALA A 85 -3.32 -27.86 4.37
CA ALA A 85 -2.33 -27.70 3.30
C ALA A 85 -1.56 -26.36 3.35
N PHE A 86 -1.93 -25.44 4.26
CA PHE A 86 -1.37 -24.08 4.30
C PHE A 86 -0.75 -23.78 5.66
N THR A 87 0.45 -23.19 5.65
CA THR A 87 1.21 -22.83 6.85
C THR A 87 0.96 -21.41 7.35
N THR A 88 0.19 -20.60 6.61
CA THR A 88 -0.20 -19.24 7.00
C THR A 88 -1.66 -18.97 6.66
N VAL A 89 -2.27 -18.01 7.35
CA VAL A 89 -3.65 -17.57 7.07
C VAL A 89 -3.73 -16.89 5.69
N GLN A 90 -2.72 -16.09 5.32
CA GLN A 90 -2.68 -15.44 4.01
C GLN A 90 -2.64 -16.45 2.86
N ALA A 91 -1.81 -17.50 2.94
CA ALA A 91 -1.76 -18.52 1.89
C ALA A 91 -3.09 -19.26 1.74
N TYR A 92 -3.83 -19.43 2.84
CA TYR A 92 -5.18 -19.99 2.80
C TYR A 92 -6.19 -19.03 2.13
N ILE A 93 -6.18 -17.74 2.49
CA ILE A 93 -6.99 -16.70 1.82
C ILE A 93 -6.68 -16.64 0.32
N ASP A 94 -5.39 -16.77 -0.04
CA ASP A 94 -4.94 -16.77 -1.43
C ASP A 94 -5.55 -17.94 -2.21
N ALA A 95 -5.61 -19.13 -1.61
CA ALA A 95 -6.25 -20.29 -2.21
C ALA A 95 -7.78 -20.13 -2.32
N LEU A 96 -8.43 -19.57 -1.29
CA LEU A 96 -9.87 -19.32 -1.30
C LEU A 96 -10.30 -18.30 -2.37
N THR A 97 -9.46 -17.30 -2.64
CA THR A 97 -9.77 -16.21 -3.59
C THR A 97 -9.18 -16.43 -4.99
N ALA A 98 -8.53 -17.58 -5.24
CA ALA A 98 -7.82 -17.89 -6.48
C ALA A 98 -8.68 -17.76 -7.75
N THR A 99 -9.95 -18.17 -7.70
CA THR A 99 -10.88 -18.06 -8.83
C THR A 99 -11.15 -16.60 -9.21
N ALA A 100 -11.47 -15.74 -8.24
CA ALA A 100 -11.68 -14.31 -8.47
C ALA A 100 -10.41 -13.62 -8.98
N ARG A 101 -9.23 -14.02 -8.47
CA ARG A 101 -7.92 -13.55 -8.93
C ARG A 101 -7.69 -13.89 -10.40
N ALA A 102 -7.94 -15.13 -10.80
CA ALA A 102 -7.80 -15.57 -12.19
C ALA A 102 -8.75 -14.82 -13.14
N GLN A 103 -9.90 -14.36 -12.64
CA GLN A 103 -10.86 -13.54 -13.37
C GLN A 103 -10.55 -12.03 -13.33
N GLY A 104 -9.49 -11.61 -12.62
CA GLY A 104 -9.12 -10.21 -12.46
C GLY A 104 -10.05 -9.40 -11.55
N ARG A 105 -10.93 -10.04 -10.78
CA ARG A 105 -11.93 -9.39 -9.91
C ARG A 105 -11.36 -8.97 -8.56
N ASP A 106 -10.57 -9.85 -7.94
CA ASP A 106 -9.81 -9.59 -6.73
C ASP A 106 -8.33 -9.77 -7.04
N ARG A 107 -7.62 -8.71 -7.43
CA ARG A 107 -6.20 -8.78 -7.82
C ARG A 107 -5.28 -8.69 -6.59
N ASN A 108 -5.49 -9.61 -5.64
CA ASN A 108 -4.85 -9.63 -4.31
C ASN A 108 -5.27 -8.46 -3.40
N PHE A 109 -6.49 -7.97 -3.57
CA PHE A 109 -7.09 -6.96 -2.72
C PHE A 109 -7.57 -7.55 -1.40
N THR A 110 -7.96 -8.82 -1.35
CA THR A 110 -8.29 -9.49 -0.09
C THR A 110 -7.05 -10.05 0.59
N PHE A 111 -6.76 -9.59 1.81
CA PHE A 111 -5.57 -9.99 2.59
C PHE A 111 -5.79 -9.86 4.10
N ILE A 112 -4.93 -10.51 4.88
CA ILE A 112 -4.89 -10.39 6.34
C ILE A 112 -3.68 -9.55 6.79
N THR A 113 -3.84 -8.75 7.84
CA THR A 113 -2.81 -7.90 8.42
C THR A 113 -2.98 -7.75 9.94
N SER A 114 -2.07 -7.03 10.59
CA SER A 114 -2.15 -6.68 12.01
C SER A 114 -3.10 -5.51 12.25
N ILE A 115 -4.01 -5.59 13.23
CA ILE A 115 -4.87 -4.47 13.64
C ILE A 115 -4.01 -3.31 14.13
N ALA A 116 -3.08 -3.59 15.05
CA ALA A 116 -2.19 -2.58 15.61
C ALA A 116 -1.31 -1.91 14.54
N GLY A 117 -0.68 -2.73 13.69
CA GLY A 117 0.20 -2.23 12.61
C GLY A 117 -0.56 -1.38 11.60
N GLU A 118 -1.74 -1.83 11.17
CA GLU A 118 -2.52 -1.09 10.18
C GLU A 118 -3.13 0.20 10.77
N ASN A 119 -3.59 0.18 12.02
CA ASN A 119 -4.04 1.38 12.71
C ASN A 119 -2.91 2.41 12.86
N ALA A 120 -1.69 1.97 13.21
CA ALA A 120 -0.53 2.85 13.27
C ALA A 120 -0.24 3.50 11.91
N PHE A 121 -0.30 2.73 10.81
CA PHE A 121 -0.13 3.28 9.47
C PHE A 121 -1.21 4.32 9.12
N PHE A 122 -2.49 4.02 9.29
CA PHE A 122 -3.57 4.95 8.91
C PHE A 122 -3.69 6.17 9.82
N ASN A 123 -3.27 6.07 11.08
CA ASN A 123 -3.39 7.16 12.07
C ASN A 123 -2.15 8.04 12.18
N SER A 124 -0.95 7.53 11.87
CA SER A 124 0.29 8.31 12.01
C SER A 124 1.25 8.15 10.84
N GLY A 125 0.92 7.33 9.84
CA GLY A 125 1.84 7.02 8.75
C GLY A 125 3.09 6.27 9.21
N SER A 126 3.04 5.66 10.40
CA SER A 126 4.21 5.00 11.01
C SER A 126 4.61 3.78 10.19
N SER A 127 5.89 3.75 9.80
CA SER A 127 6.50 2.61 9.15
C SER A 127 7.99 2.55 9.49
N ALA A 128 8.47 1.37 9.86
CA ALA A 128 9.90 1.10 9.95
C ALA A 128 10.49 0.90 8.55
N GLY A 129 11.45 1.72 8.15
CA GLY A 129 12.03 1.61 6.82
C GLY A 129 13.14 2.60 6.52
N PHE A 130 13.57 2.64 5.27
CA PHE A 130 14.48 3.68 4.77
C PHE A 130 13.74 4.99 4.47
N GLY A 131 12.41 4.95 4.35
CA GLY A 131 11.58 6.10 3.98
C GLY A 131 11.74 6.53 2.54
N VAL A 132 11.65 5.55 1.63
CA VAL A 132 11.69 5.78 0.18
C VAL A 132 10.58 5.02 -0.51
N ARG A 133 10.14 5.51 -1.66
CA ARG A 133 9.47 4.70 -2.67
C ARG A 133 10.49 4.26 -3.70
N LEU A 134 10.42 2.99 -4.08
CA LEU A 134 11.26 2.41 -5.10
C LEU A 134 10.45 2.15 -6.36
N ALA A 135 11.08 2.30 -7.52
CA ALA A 135 10.48 1.93 -8.79
C ALA A 135 11.55 1.30 -9.70
N PHE A 136 11.13 0.31 -10.48
CA PHE A 136 11.93 -0.19 -11.60
C PHE A 136 11.62 0.61 -12.85
N ASP A 137 12.63 0.92 -13.65
CA ASP A 137 12.43 1.42 -15.00
C ASP A 137 12.16 0.28 -16.01
N ALA A 138 11.99 0.64 -17.29
CA ALA A 138 11.78 -0.33 -18.36
C ALA A 138 12.96 -1.30 -18.56
N GLN A 139 14.16 -0.92 -18.12
CA GLN A 139 15.37 -1.73 -18.16
C GLN A 139 15.62 -2.51 -16.87
N GLN A 140 14.65 -2.53 -15.94
CA GLN A 140 14.74 -3.20 -14.64
C GLN A 140 15.86 -2.66 -13.72
N ARG A 141 16.23 -1.39 -13.88
CA ARG A 141 17.08 -0.67 -12.93
C ARG A 141 16.23 -0.11 -11.80
N LEU A 142 16.75 -0.17 -10.58
CA LEU A 142 16.03 0.24 -9.37
C LEU A 142 16.34 1.71 -9.04
N PHE A 143 15.31 2.55 -9.00
CA PHE A 143 15.42 3.97 -8.69
C PHE A 143 14.65 4.35 -7.44
N ILE A 144 15.15 5.39 -6.76
CA ILE A 144 14.39 6.14 -5.76
C ILE A 144 13.33 6.96 -6.49
N ALA A 145 12.08 6.51 -6.43
CA ALA A 145 10.94 7.26 -6.92
C ALA A 145 10.58 8.41 -5.96
N GLU A 146 10.77 8.23 -4.66
CA GLU A 146 10.50 9.28 -3.68
C GLU A 146 11.33 9.05 -2.43
N ALA A 147 11.74 10.12 -1.75
CA ALA A 147 12.38 10.06 -0.44
C ALA A 147 11.62 10.96 0.53
N PHE A 148 11.31 10.43 1.71
CA PHE A 148 10.43 11.09 2.68
C PHE A 148 11.21 12.00 3.62
N GLU A 149 10.65 13.17 3.91
CA GLU A 149 11.19 14.10 4.89
C GLU A 149 11.21 13.48 6.29
N GLY A 150 12.31 13.69 7.02
CA GLY A 150 12.50 13.11 8.35
C GLY A 150 12.87 11.62 8.37
N ALA A 151 13.03 10.97 7.21
CA ALA A 151 13.35 9.54 7.13
C ALA A 151 14.83 9.26 6.80
N PRO A 152 15.34 8.04 7.10
CA PRO A 152 16.77 7.75 7.06
C PRO A 152 17.46 7.95 5.70
N ALA A 153 16.82 7.56 4.60
CA ALA A 153 17.44 7.65 3.28
C ALA A 153 17.69 9.10 2.86
N LEU A 154 16.71 9.99 3.03
CA LEU A 154 16.86 11.39 2.68
C LEU A 154 17.91 12.06 3.56
N ALA A 155 17.94 11.73 4.85
CA ALA A 155 18.97 12.21 5.79
C ALA A 155 20.38 11.73 5.39
N ALA A 156 20.50 10.56 4.75
CA ALA A 156 21.74 10.02 4.21
C ALA A 156 22.10 10.57 2.81
N GLY A 157 21.34 11.55 2.29
CA GLY A 157 21.58 12.15 0.97
C GLY A 157 21.15 11.26 -0.19
N ILE A 158 20.21 10.34 0.04
CA ILE A 158 19.57 9.52 -0.99
C ILE A 158 18.21 10.14 -1.31
N ASP A 159 18.09 10.75 -2.49
CA ASP A 159 16.88 11.46 -2.91
C ASP A 159 16.34 10.90 -4.24
N ARG A 160 15.16 11.38 -4.63
CA ARG A 160 14.48 11.02 -5.88
C ARG A 160 15.44 11.12 -7.08
N GLY A 161 15.47 10.06 -7.88
CA GLY A 161 16.30 9.95 -9.08
C GLY A 161 17.62 9.21 -8.88
N ALA A 162 18.05 8.93 -7.64
CA ALA A 162 19.19 8.06 -7.41
C ALA A 162 18.88 6.62 -7.84
N GLU A 163 19.82 5.97 -8.52
CA GLU A 163 19.79 4.54 -8.86
C GLU A 163 20.41 3.74 -7.72
N ILE A 164 19.74 2.69 -7.23
CA ILE A 164 20.37 1.66 -6.38
C ILE A 164 20.96 0.59 -7.31
N ILE A 165 22.28 0.51 -7.36
CA ILE A 165 23.01 -0.43 -8.21
C ILE A 165 23.23 -1.77 -7.51
N ALA A 166 23.53 -1.74 -6.20
CA ALA A 166 23.82 -2.94 -5.42
C ALA A 166 23.43 -2.76 -3.94
N ILE A 167 23.11 -3.89 -3.30
CA ILE A 167 22.64 -3.96 -1.92
C ILE A 167 23.48 -5.00 -1.18
N GLY A 168 23.89 -4.70 0.05
CA GLY A 168 24.66 -5.59 0.90
C GLY A 168 24.51 -5.25 2.37
N THR A 169 25.12 -6.06 3.24
CA THR A 169 25.24 -5.76 4.67
C THR A 169 26.58 -5.14 5.02
N THR A 170 27.58 -5.32 4.15
CA THR A 170 28.90 -4.67 4.20
C THR A 170 29.32 -4.24 2.79
N THR A 171 30.40 -3.47 2.66
CA THR A 171 30.94 -3.11 1.34
C THR A 171 31.53 -4.30 0.58
N ALA A 172 31.88 -5.38 1.28
CA ALA A 172 32.50 -6.58 0.72
C ALA A 172 31.50 -7.57 0.09
N ASN A 173 30.20 -7.47 0.41
CA ASN A 173 29.17 -8.43 -0.02
C ASN A 173 28.04 -7.80 -0.85
N LEU A 174 28.32 -6.71 -1.55
CA LEU A 174 27.34 -6.03 -2.39
C LEU A 174 26.90 -6.93 -3.55
N ALA A 175 25.62 -7.30 -3.57
CA ALA A 175 24.97 -7.97 -4.69
C ALA A 175 24.30 -6.94 -5.59
N THR A 176 24.56 -7.00 -6.90
CA THR A 176 23.94 -6.06 -7.84
C THR A 176 22.44 -6.30 -7.95
N VAL A 177 21.66 -5.24 -8.13
CA VAL A 177 20.20 -5.35 -8.36
C VAL A 177 19.91 -6.27 -9.55
N ALA A 178 20.69 -6.18 -10.63
CA ALA A 178 20.57 -7.08 -11.77
C ALA A 178 20.76 -8.56 -11.39
N SER A 179 21.78 -8.88 -10.59
CA SER A 179 22.00 -10.26 -10.12
C SER A 179 20.90 -10.77 -9.19
N LEU A 180 20.34 -9.90 -8.34
CA LEU A 180 19.23 -10.23 -7.45
C LEU A 180 17.95 -10.50 -8.25
N LEU A 181 17.64 -9.65 -9.22
CA LEU A 181 16.51 -9.85 -10.12
C LEU A 181 16.64 -11.15 -10.92
N ALA A 182 17.85 -11.48 -11.39
CA ALA A 182 18.10 -12.72 -12.11
C ALA A 182 17.92 -13.97 -11.23
N SER A 183 18.22 -13.90 -9.93
CA SER A 183 18.14 -15.05 -9.01
C SER A 183 16.76 -15.27 -8.42
N GLY A 184 15.99 -14.21 -8.17
CA GLY A 184 14.68 -14.33 -7.50
C GLY A 184 13.74 -13.16 -7.74
N GLY A 185 13.92 -12.42 -8.84
CA GLY A 185 13.08 -11.29 -9.20
C GLY A 185 13.08 -10.19 -8.13
N SER A 186 11.96 -9.45 -8.07
CA SER A 186 11.79 -8.39 -7.08
C SER A 186 11.77 -8.89 -5.64
N GLY A 187 11.42 -10.17 -5.41
CA GLY A 187 11.50 -10.81 -4.10
C GLY A 187 12.93 -10.84 -3.56
N ALA A 188 13.90 -11.27 -4.37
CA ALA A 188 15.31 -11.28 -3.96
C ALA A 188 15.87 -9.88 -3.69
N VAL A 189 15.41 -8.86 -4.42
CA VAL A 189 15.75 -7.45 -4.13
C VAL A 189 15.18 -7.02 -2.78
N ASN A 190 13.92 -7.35 -2.49
CA ASN A 190 13.27 -7.04 -1.22
C ASN A 190 13.99 -7.74 -0.03
N GLU A 191 14.35 -9.01 -0.18
CA GLU A 191 15.13 -9.75 0.82
C GLU A 191 16.50 -9.11 1.05
N ALA A 192 17.19 -8.68 -0.02
CA ALA A 192 18.47 -7.97 0.11
C ALA A 192 18.33 -6.65 0.88
N LEU A 193 17.23 -5.90 0.70
CA LEU A 193 16.92 -4.70 1.48
C LEU A 193 16.62 -4.99 2.97
N GLY A 194 16.39 -6.26 3.31
CA GLY A 194 16.17 -6.73 4.67
C GLY A 194 14.77 -6.46 5.21
N PRO A 195 14.46 -6.98 6.41
CA PRO A 195 13.16 -6.79 7.04
C PRO A 195 12.90 -5.32 7.36
N SER A 196 11.62 -4.94 7.43
CA SER A 196 11.16 -3.61 7.84
C SER A 196 11.19 -3.46 9.37
N THR A 197 12.35 -3.72 9.97
CA THR A 197 12.58 -3.61 11.41
C THR A 197 13.53 -2.45 11.67
N ALA A 198 13.15 -1.52 12.56
CA ALA A 198 14.03 -0.44 13.00
C ALA A 198 15.37 -1.00 13.52
N GLY A 199 16.48 -0.34 13.18
CA GLY A 199 17.84 -0.80 13.46
C GLY A 199 18.44 -1.72 12.37
N THR A 200 17.66 -2.16 11.37
CA THR A 200 18.22 -2.93 10.25
C THR A 200 19.07 -2.04 9.35
N THR A 201 20.38 -2.29 9.28
CA THR A 201 21.31 -1.54 8.42
C THR A 201 21.59 -2.26 7.10
N ARG A 202 21.70 -1.51 6.01
CA ARG A 202 22.20 -1.97 4.71
C ARG A 202 23.22 -0.99 4.13
N ILE A 203 24.17 -1.52 3.36
CA ILE A 203 25.01 -0.74 2.46
C ILE A 203 24.34 -0.72 1.09
N LEU A 204 24.06 0.48 0.59
CA LEU A 204 23.51 0.71 -0.74
C LEU A 204 24.60 1.33 -1.62
N ARG A 205 24.93 0.70 -2.75
CA ARG A 205 25.69 1.37 -3.81
C ARG A 205 24.72 2.16 -4.66
N ILE A 206 24.84 3.48 -4.63
CA ILE A 206 23.95 4.40 -5.34
C ILE A 206 24.71 5.17 -6.41
N ALA A 207 24.02 5.53 -7.49
CA ALA A 207 24.49 6.49 -8.48
C ALA A 207 23.46 7.59 -8.67
N ASP A 208 23.91 8.84 -8.62
CA ASP A 208 23.11 10.04 -8.85
C ASP A 208 23.99 11.12 -9.51
N ALA A 209 23.53 12.37 -9.55
CA ALA A 209 24.27 13.49 -10.14
C ALA A 209 25.62 13.78 -9.45
N ALA A 210 25.82 13.32 -8.21
CA ALA A 210 27.09 13.46 -7.49
C ALA A 210 28.05 12.28 -7.71
N GLY A 211 27.66 11.29 -8.53
CA GLY A 211 28.46 10.11 -8.87
C GLY A 211 28.11 8.87 -8.04
N THR A 212 28.93 7.82 -8.19
CA THR A 212 28.69 6.51 -7.57
C THR A 212 29.36 6.41 -6.20
N ARG A 213 28.60 6.04 -5.17
CA ARG A 213 29.11 5.86 -3.80
C ARG A 213 28.37 4.76 -3.05
N ASN A 214 29.03 4.18 -2.05
CA ASN A 214 28.39 3.29 -1.09
C ASN A 214 27.91 4.11 0.11
N ILE A 215 26.65 3.97 0.52
CA ILE A 215 26.08 4.61 1.70
C ILE A 215 25.56 3.55 2.66
N SER A 216 25.89 3.68 3.94
CA SER A 216 25.27 2.91 5.02
C SER A 216 23.98 3.61 5.47
N VAL A 217 22.85 2.90 5.42
CA VAL A 217 21.56 3.41 5.87
C VAL A 217 20.94 2.43 6.86
N THR A 218 20.48 2.95 7.99
CA THR A 218 19.79 2.18 9.03
C THR A 218 18.31 2.50 8.97
N LYS A 219 17.46 1.48 8.90
CA LYS A 219 16.01 1.65 8.98
C LYS A 219 15.62 2.20 10.34
N ALA A 220 14.63 3.07 10.36
CA ALA A 220 14.05 3.60 11.58
C ALA A 220 12.55 3.75 11.39
N ASP A 221 11.82 3.90 12.49
CA ASP A 221 10.44 4.37 12.44
C ASP A 221 10.43 5.84 12.02
N PHE A 222 9.53 6.17 11.10
CA PHE A 222 9.26 7.55 10.70
C PHE A 222 7.76 7.74 10.50
N ALA A 223 7.29 8.96 10.70
CA ALA A 223 5.91 9.34 10.39
C ALA A 223 5.85 9.83 8.94
N LEU A 224 5.13 9.10 8.09
CA LEU A 224 4.90 9.54 6.72
C LEU A 224 4.08 10.84 6.73
N THR A 225 4.63 11.89 6.12
CA THR A 225 3.89 13.13 5.86
C THR A 225 3.14 12.98 4.52
N PRO A 226 1.79 12.87 4.49
CA PRO A 226 1.06 12.52 3.26
C PRO A 226 1.09 13.63 2.21
N VAL A 227 1.14 14.88 2.66
CA VAL A 227 1.33 16.08 1.83
C VAL A 227 2.72 16.62 2.14
N SER A 228 3.70 16.31 1.28
CA SER A 228 5.11 16.70 1.47
C SER A 228 5.29 18.19 1.80
N SER A 229 6.18 18.52 2.73
CA SER A 229 6.57 19.92 2.97
C SER A 229 7.42 20.50 1.83
N ARG A 230 8.18 19.66 1.09
CA ARG A 230 9.05 20.06 -0.03
C ARG A 230 8.29 20.37 -1.32
N TYR A 231 7.17 19.68 -1.58
CA TYR A 231 6.41 19.84 -2.84
C TYR A 231 4.92 19.50 -2.74
N GLY A 232 4.40 19.10 -1.58
CA GLY A 232 3.05 18.52 -1.44
C GLY A 232 1.90 19.47 -1.74
N ALA A 233 2.06 20.78 -1.50
CA ALA A 233 1.06 21.78 -1.86
C ALA A 233 1.74 23.06 -2.37
N ARG A 234 1.41 23.51 -3.58
CA ARG A 234 2.01 24.70 -4.20
C ARG A 234 0.97 25.49 -4.99
N ILE A 235 1.22 26.78 -5.19
CA ILE A 235 0.56 27.56 -6.23
C ILE A 235 1.60 27.81 -7.31
N ILE A 236 1.36 27.26 -8.50
CA ILE A 236 2.23 27.40 -9.66
C ILE A 236 1.69 28.57 -10.47
N THR A 237 2.58 29.52 -10.80
CA THR A 237 2.26 30.61 -11.73
C THR A 237 2.92 30.32 -13.06
N ASP A 238 2.11 30.17 -14.11
CA ASP A 238 2.57 29.90 -15.47
C ASP A 238 1.77 30.76 -16.46
N GLY A 239 2.47 31.53 -17.30
CA GLY A 239 1.83 32.42 -18.28
C GLY A 239 0.79 33.39 -17.70
N GLY A 240 0.98 33.86 -16.46
CA GLY A 240 0.02 34.72 -15.75
C GLY A 240 -1.20 33.99 -15.17
N GLN A 241 -1.29 32.67 -15.34
CA GLN A 241 -2.31 31.82 -14.73
C GLN A 241 -1.79 31.22 -13.43
N ARG A 242 -2.67 31.13 -12.42
CA ARG A 242 -2.36 30.47 -11.14
C ARG A 242 -3.04 29.11 -11.07
N VAL A 243 -2.29 28.08 -10.74
CA VAL A 243 -2.74 26.69 -10.65
C VAL A 243 -2.39 26.14 -9.27
N GLY A 244 -3.39 25.63 -8.55
CA GLY A 244 -3.16 24.90 -7.30
C GLY A 244 -2.59 23.53 -7.63
N TYR A 245 -1.51 23.14 -6.97
CA TYR A 245 -0.89 21.84 -7.12
C TYR A 245 -0.91 21.11 -5.79
N ILE A 246 -1.42 19.88 -5.78
CA ILE A 246 -1.34 18.97 -4.65
C ILE A 246 -0.63 17.69 -5.09
N ASN A 247 0.38 17.25 -4.35
CA ASN A 247 0.89 15.89 -4.41
C ASN A 247 0.50 15.18 -3.11
N LEU A 248 -0.26 14.09 -3.24
CA LEU A 248 -0.72 13.31 -2.11
C LEU A 248 -0.10 11.91 -2.19
N ARG A 249 0.68 11.55 -1.18
CA ARG A 249 1.37 10.26 -1.11
C ARG A 249 0.43 9.09 -0.82
N THR A 250 -0.54 9.29 0.06
CA THR A 250 -1.51 8.26 0.47
C THR A 250 -2.71 8.89 1.16
N PHE A 251 -3.85 8.20 1.15
CA PHE A 251 -5.09 8.63 1.81
C PHE A 251 -5.11 8.10 3.24
N ILE A 252 -4.52 8.85 4.17
CA ILE A 252 -4.53 8.54 5.60
C ILE A 252 -5.01 9.77 6.39
N SER A 253 -5.46 9.59 7.64
CA SER A 253 -6.14 10.65 8.39
C SER A 253 -5.25 11.86 8.66
N THR A 254 -3.93 11.67 8.75
CA THR A 254 -2.95 12.77 8.91
C THR A 254 -2.82 13.66 7.67
N ALA A 255 -3.39 13.28 6.53
CA ALA A 255 -3.45 14.13 5.34
C ALA A 255 -4.47 15.27 5.49
N ASP A 256 -5.57 15.03 6.21
CA ASP A 256 -6.76 15.88 6.23
C ASP A 256 -6.47 17.34 6.65
N PRO A 257 -5.68 17.61 7.72
CA PRO A 257 -5.37 18.99 8.10
C PRO A 257 -4.55 19.73 7.04
N ALA A 258 -3.56 19.06 6.44
CA ALA A 258 -2.71 19.66 5.41
C ALA A 258 -3.50 19.93 4.12
N LEU A 259 -4.42 19.03 3.75
CA LEU A 259 -5.34 19.22 2.62
C LEU A 259 -6.25 20.42 2.87
N ARG A 260 -6.88 20.52 4.05
CA ARG A 260 -7.71 21.68 4.42
C ARG A 260 -6.93 22.98 4.38
N SER A 261 -5.70 23.00 4.89
CA SER A 261 -4.82 24.18 4.85
C SER A 261 -4.54 24.60 3.41
N ALA A 262 -4.12 23.65 2.56
CA ALA A 262 -3.81 23.95 1.16
C ALA A 262 -5.03 24.49 0.40
N PHE A 263 -6.21 23.93 0.64
CA PHE A 263 -7.44 24.40 0.01
C PHE A 263 -7.92 25.75 0.55
N ALA A 264 -7.68 26.05 1.83
CA ALA A 264 -7.91 27.39 2.37
C ALA A 264 -7.03 28.43 1.67
N ASP A 265 -5.75 28.11 1.45
CA ASP A 265 -4.83 28.98 0.70
C ASP A 265 -5.26 29.13 -0.76
N PHE A 266 -5.66 28.03 -1.41
CA PHE A 266 -6.19 28.06 -2.77
C PHE A 266 -7.44 28.94 -2.87
N ARG A 267 -8.36 28.83 -1.92
CA ARG A 267 -9.56 29.66 -1.85
C ARG A 267 -9.20 31.14 -1.66
N ALA A 268 -8.32 31.45 -0.73
CA ALA A 268 -7.86 32.83 -0.48
C ALA A 268 -7.19 33.45 -1.71
N GLN A 269 -6.52 32.64 -2.51
CA GLN A 269 -5.84 33.07 -3.74
C GLN A 269 -6.73 33.01 -4.98
N GLY A 270 -8.00 32.60 -4.86
CA GLY A 270 -8.93 32.52 -5.99
C GLY A 270 -8.57 31.45 -7.02
N ILE A 271 -7.94 30.35 -6.58
CA ILE A 271 -7.53 29.25 -7.46
C ILE A 271 -8.76 28.48 -7.95
N THR A 272 -8.88 28.35 -9.27
CA THR A 272 -9.94 27.57 -9.94
C THR A 272 -9.40 26.49 -10.87
N ARG A 273 -8.08 26.41 -11.08
CA ARG A 273 -7.41 25.34 -11.82
C ARG A 273 -6.53 24.54 -10.88
N VAL A 274 -6.66 23.22 -10.92
CA VAL A 274 -5.97 22.33 -9.98
C VAL A 274 -5.23 21.22 -10.72
N ILE A 275 -4.02 20.92 -10.28
CA ILE A 275 -3.30 19.69 -10.58
C ILE A 275 -3.27 18.85 -9.30
N PHE A 276 -3.79 17.62 -9.37
CA PHE A 276 -3.77 16.67 -8.28
C PHE A 276 -2.90 15.47 -8.67
N ASP A 277 -1.71 15.38 -8.10
CA ASP A 277 -0.71 14.37 -8.38
C ASP A 277 -0.86 13.16 -7.45
N LEU A 278 -1.30 12.06 -8.05
CA LEU A 278 -1.59 10.77 -7.43
C LEU A 278 -0.70 9.66 -8.00
N ARG A 279 0.39 10.02 -8.71
CA ARG A 279 1.14 9.08 -9.56
C ARG A 279 1.67 7.84 -8.82
N TYR A 280 1.90 7.92 -7.51
CA TYR A 280 2.37 6.81 -6.67
C TYR A 280 1.39 6.43 -5.56
N ASN A 281 0.16 6.93 -5.63
CA ASN A 281 -0.81 6.82 -4.56
C ASN A 281 -1.78 5.65 -4.81
N GLY A 282 -1.54 4.53 -4.12
CA GLY A 282 -2.40 3.34 -4.16
C GLY A 282 -3.75 3.48 -3.43
N GLY A 283 -4.08 4.68 -2.96
CA GLY A 283 -5.31 4.99 -2.24
C GLY A 283 -5.13 4.99 -0.73
N GLY A 284 -6.13 4.45 -0.03
CA GLY A 284 -6.25 4.44 1.43
C GLY A 284 -7.69 4.67 1.87
N LEU A 285 -7.89 5.54 2.87
CA LEU A 285 -9.20 5.83 3.46
C LEU A 285 -10.15 6.48 2.45
N VAL A 286 -11.34 5.90 2.33
CA VAL A 286 -12.47 6.50 1.59
C VAL A 286 -12.87 7.84 2.21
N SER A 287 -12.81 7.98 3.53
CA SER A 287 -13.14 9.25 4.22
C SER A 287 -12.25 10.42 3.80
N THR A 288 -10.95 10.18 3.56
CA THR A 288 -10.04 11.22 3.03
C THR A 288 -10.36 11.53 1.56
N ALA A 289 -10.81 10.54 0.76
CA ALA A 289 -11.27 10.79 -0.61
C ALA A 289 -12.56 11.62 -0.63
N GLU A 290 -13.51 11.34 0.28
CA GLU A 290 -14.72 12.13 0.45
C GLU A 290 -14.38 13.57 0.87
N LEU A 291 -13.44 13.76 1.80
CA LEU A 291 -12.96 15.10 2.16
C LEU A 291 -12.39 15.85 0.95
N ILE A 292 -11.55 15.18 0.14
CA ILE A 292 -11.01 15.79 -1.09
C ILE A 292 -12.14 16.14 -2.07
N GLY A 293 -13.12 15.26 -2.22
CA GLY A 293 -14.34 15.51 -2.99
C GLY A 293 -15.07 16.75 -2.51
N ASP A 294 -15.28 16.88 -1.20
CA ASP A 294 -15.93 18.03 -0.57
C ASP A 294 -15.12 19.32 -0.75
N LEU A 295 -13.79 19.27 -0.61
CA LEU A 295 -12.87 20.40 -0.81
C LEU A 295 -12.86 20.89 -2.28
N LEU A 296 -12.99 19.97 -3.24
CA LEU A 296 -13.20 20.28 -4.67
C LEU A 296 -14.66 20.63 -5.00
N GLY A 297 -15.57 20.38 -4.06
CA GLY A 297 -17.02 20.46 -4.25
C GLY A 297 -17.62 21.83 -4.02
N GLY A 298 -16.86 22.93 -3.98
CA GLY A 298 -17.37 24.25 -3.61
C GLY A 298 -18.54 24.77 -4.47
N ALA A 299 -18.66 24.28 -5.70
CA ALA A 299 -19.78 24.59 -6.60
C ALA A 299 -20.89 23.51 -6.57
N ARG A 300 -20.87 22.59 -5.61
CA ARG A 300 -21.79 21.45 -5.52
C ARG A 300 -22.78 21.62 -4.38
N THR A 301 -23.95 20.98 -4.50
CA THR A 301 -24.99 20.98 -3.47
C THR A 301 -25.00 19.64 -2.71
N PRO A 302 -25.53 19.61 -1.46
CA PRO A 302 -25.73 18.37 -0.71
C PRO A 302 -26.70 17.35 -1.32
N SER A 303 -27.33 17.68 -2.46
CA SER A 303 -28.14 16.76 -3.25
C SER A 303 -27.37 16.09 -4.39
N GLN A 304 -26.15 16.53 -4.69
CA GLN A 304 -25.31 15.95 -5.74
C GLN A 304 -24.49 14.78 -5.18
N VAL A 305 -24.46 13.68 -5.92
CA VAL A 305 -23.82 12.43 -5.49
C VAL A 305 -22.31 12.47 -5.75
N PHE A 306 -21.51 12.19 -4.73
CA PHE A 306 -20.08 11.95 -4.87
C PHE A 306 -19.82 10.49 -5.23
N SER A 307 -20.40 9.54 -4.50
CA SER A 307 -20.19 8.11 -4.72
C SER A 307 -21.36 7.24 -4.25
N PHE A 308 -21.36 6.00 -4.73
CA PHE A 308 -22.20 4.92 -4.24
C PHE A 308 -21.32 3.81 -3.68
N THR A 309 -21.70 3.26 -2.54
CA THR A 309 -21.12 2.02 -2.01
C THR A 309 -22.17 0.93 -2.11
N THR A 310 -21.83 -0.15 -2.83
CA THR A 310 -22.71 -1.30 -3.04
C THR A 310 -22.03 -2.57 -2.56
N PHE A 311 -22.69 -3.29 -1.67
CA PHE A 311 -22.30 -4.60 -1.18
C PHE A 311 -23.01 -5.70 -1.97
N ARG A 312 -22.59 -6.95 -1.74
CA ARG A 312 -23.31 -8.13 -2.23
C ARG A 312 -24.77 -8.13 -1.76
N PRO A 313 -25.70 -8.81 -2.48
CA PRO A 313 -27.14 -8.77 -2.20
C PRO A 313 -27.52 -9.03 -0.73
N GLU A 314 -26.86 -10.00 -0.10
CA GLU A 314 -27.09 -10.43 1.28
C GLU A 314 -26.60 -9.40 2.32
N ARG A 315 -25.80 -8.42 1.89
CA ARG A 315 -25.28 -7.32 2.71
C ARG A 315 -25.76 -5.96 2.22
N SER A 316 -26.80 -5.92 1.37
CA SER A 316 -27.36 -4.71 0.76
C SER A 316 -27.86 -3.66 1.77
N SER A 317 -28.14 -4.04 3.01
CA SER A 317 -28.45 -3.09 4.10
C SER A 317 -27.29 -2.14 4.44
N ASN A 318 -26.06 -2.46 4.01
CA ASN A 318 -24.89 -1.61 4.16
C ASN A 318 -24.65 -0.69 2.94
N ASN A 319 -25.49 -0.79 1.91
CA ASN A 319 -25.39 0.10 0.75
C ASN A 319 -25.60 1.54 1.20
N SER A 320 -24.84 2.45 0.61
CA SER A 320 -24.92 3.87 0.93
C SER A 320 -24.69 4.74 -0.28
N THR A 321 -25.31 5.93 -0.25
CA THR A 321 -25.03 7.01 -1.19
C THR A 321 -24.33 8.12 -0.42
N ARG A 322 -23.17 8.55 -0.91
CA ARG A 322 -22.49 9.73 -0.38
C ARG A 322 -22.75 10.91 -1.29
N ASN A 323 -23.30 11.99 -0.74
CA ASN A 323 -23.44 13.26 -1.43
C ASN A 323 -22.26 14.20 -1.09
N PHE A 324 -22.01 15.19 -1.93
CA PHE A 324 -21.06 16.26 -1.62
C PHE A 324 -21.49 17.01 -0.36
N SER A 325 -20.53 17.37 0.48
CA SER A 325 -20.71 18.21 1.66
C SER A 325 -19.64 19.30 1.67
N PRO A 326 -19.80 20.36 0.86
CA PRO A 326 -18.78 21.39 0.72
C PRO A 326 -18.33 21.97 2.07
N GLN A 327 -17.03 22.17 2.22
CA GLN A 327 -16.39 22.67 3.43
C GLN A 327 -16.14 24.18 3.33
N PRO A 328 -15.87 24.87 4.47
CA PRO A 328 -15.47 26.28 4.44
C PRO A 328 -14.22 26.55 3.59
N GLN A 329 -13.33 25.57 3.44
CA GLN A 329 -12.11 25.67 2.64
C GLN A 329 -12.33 25.36 1.16
N SER A 330 -13.52 24.92 0.77
CA SER A 330 -13.75 24.41 -0.58
C SER A 330 -13.53 25.46 -1.66
N ILE A 331 -12.98 25.02 -2.78
CA ILE A 331 -12.86 25.80 -4.02
C ILE A 331 -13.88 25.31 -5.04
N SER A 332 -14.12 26.13 -6.06
CA SER A 332 -14.96 25.79 -7.21
C SER A 332 -14.07 25.59 -8.44
N PRO A 333 -13.47 24.40 -8.61
CA PRO A 333 -12.54 24.17 -9.71
C PRO A 333 -13.30 24.22 -11.04
N MET A 334 -12.77 25.01 -11.97
CA MET A 334 -13.21 25.06 -13.36
C MET A 334 -12.49 24.01 -14.21
N GLN A 335 -11.29 23.57 -13.79
CA GLN A 335 -10.49 22.57 -14.47
C GLN A 335 -9.62 21.79 -13.48
N ILE A 336 -9.53 20.47 -13.67
CA ILE A 336 -8.65 19.60 -12.88
C ILE A 336 -7.85 18.69 -13.80
N ALA A 337 -6.54 18.66 -13.62
CA ALA A 337 -5.67 17.61 -14.15
C ALA A 337 -5.26 16.67 -13.02
N PHE A 338 -5.50 15.38 -13.19
CA PHE A 338 -4.99 14.34 -12.29
C PHE A 338 -3.73 13.75 -12.91
N ILE A 339 -2.61 13.72 -12.16
CA ILE A 339 -1.42 12.96 -12.59
C ILE A 339 -1.56 11.56 -12.01
N GLY A 340 -1.66 10.54 -12.88
CA GLY A 340 -1.86 9.16 -12.47
C GLY A 340 -0.98 8.19 -13.26
N THR A 341 -0.68 7.05 -12.63
CA THR A 341 0.02 5.93 -13.27
C THR A 341 -0.59 4.60 -12.84
N SER A 342 -0.02 3.47 -13.28
CA SER A 342 -0.43 2.14 -12.78
C SER A 342 -0.29 1.97 -11.26
N GLY A 343 0.44 2.86 -10.56
CA GLY A 343 0.47 2.90 -9.09
C GLY A 343 -0.69 3.68 -8.44
N THR A 344 -1.54 4.33 -9.24
CA THR A 344 -2.70 5.10 -8.78
C THR A 344 -3.91 4.18 -8.65
N ALA A 345 -4.44 3.97 -7.44
CA ALA A 345 -5.49 2.98 -7.20
C ALA A 345 -6.54 3.41 -6.17
N SER A 346 -7.67 2.71 -6.12
CA SER A 346 -8.63 2.74 -4.99
C SER A 346 -9.17 4.15 -4.70
N ALA A 347 -9.03 4.68 -3.47
CA ALA A 347 -9.45 6.02 -3.09
C ALA A 347 -8.95 7.13 -4.04
N SER A 348 -7.76 6.96 -4.64
CA SER A 348 -7.27 7.84 -5.70
C SER A 348 -8.19 7.84 -6.92
N GLU A 349 -8.56 6.65 -7.39
CA GLU A 349 -9.45 6.45 -8.52
C GLU A 349 -10.89 6.87 -8.19
N LEU A 350 -11.31 6.73 -6.93
CA LEU A 350 -12.61 7.23 -6.46
C LEU A 350 -12.71 8.75 -6.63
N VAL A 351 -11.70 9.52 -6.21
CA VAL A 351 -11.69 10.98 -6.40
C VAL A 351 -11.73 11.34 -7.89
N ILE A 352 -10.91 10.68 -8.71
CA ILE A 352 -10.88 10.91 -10.16
C ILE A 352 -12.26 10.64 -10.75
N ASN A 353 -12.81 9.45 -10.49
CA ASN A 353 -14.08 9.00 -11.03
C ASN A 353 -15.25 9.88 -10.58
N ALA A 354 -15.30 10.25 -9.30
CA ALA A 354 -16.36 11.08 -8.75
C ALA A 354 -16.42 12.48 -9.38
N MET A 355 -15.29 13.02 -9.86
CA MET A 355 -15.24 14.36 -10.46
C MET A 355 -15.57 14.37 -11.96
N ILE A 356 -15.43 13.25 -12.68
CA ILE A 356 -15.67 13.16 -14.13
C ILE A 356 -17.07 13.67 -14.54
N PRO A 357 -18.18 13.23 -13.92
CA PRO A 357 -19.52 13.68 -14.32
C PRO A 357 -19.73 15.21 -14.23
N TYR A 358 -18.99 15.84 -13.32
CA TYR A 358 -19.13 17.25 -12.96
C TYR A 358 -18.24 18.20 -13.75
N LEU A 359 -17.08 17.72 -14.20
CA LEU A 359 -16.11 18.51 -14.96
C LEU A 359 -16.10 18.16 -16.44
N ARG A 360 -16.48 16.93 -16.82
CA ARG A 360 -16.51 16.43 -18.20
C ARG A 360 -15.18 16.74 -18.92
N ALA A 361 -15.21 17.51 -20.00
CA ALA A 361 -14.03 17.91 -20.77
C ALA A 361 -13.01 18.76 -19.98
N ASN A 362 -13.39 19.27 -18.80
CA ASN A 362 -12.50 20.02 -17.92
C ASN A 362 -11.78 19.15 -16.88
N ALA A 363 -11.93 17.82 -16.94
CA ALA A 363 -11.10 16.87 -16.22
C ALA A 363 -10.18 16.12 -17.18
N ALA A 364 -8.91 15.97 -16.81
CA ALA A 364 -7.94 15.19 -17.58
C ALA A 364 -7.14 14.27 -16.67
N LEU A 365 -6.86 13.05 -17.15
CA LEU A 365 -5.86 12.16 -16.58
C LEU A 365 -4.57 12.29 -17.41
N ILE A 366 -3.47 12.66 -16.76
CA ILE A 366 -2.15 12.83 -17.35
C ILE A 366 -1.23 11.73 -16.80
N GLY A 367 -0.48 11.08 -17.69
CA GLY A 367 0.40 9.95 -17.34
C GLY A 367 -0.02 8.67 -18.07
N SER A 368 -0.35 7.63 -17.32
CA SER A 368 -0.85 6.35 -17.87
C SER A 368 -2.21 5.98 -17.28
N ASN A 369 -2.81 4.89 -17.78
CA ASN A 369 -3.94 4.26 -17.10
C ASN A 369 -3.60 3.99 -15.63
N THR A 370 -4.59 4.19 -14.77
CA THR A 370 -4.55 3.85 -13.35
C THR A 370 -4.56 2.34 -13.14
N ASP A 371 -4.40 1.86 -11.90
CA ASP A 371 -4.42 0.43 -11.59
C ASP A 371 -5.73 -0.25 -12.02
N GLY A 372 -6.85 0.47 -11.94
CA GLY A 372 -8.18 -0.04 -12.27
C GLY A 372 -8.72 -0.93 -11.15
N LYS A 373 -8.64 -0.50 -9.89
CA LYS A 373 -9.25 -1.21 -8.74
C LYS A 373 -10.66 -0.67 -8.50
N PRO A 374 -11.72 -1.39 -8.92
CA PRO A 374 -13.08 -0.86 -8.87
C PRO A 374 -13.81 -1.20 -7.56
N VAL A 375 -13.08 -1.61 -6.52
CA VAL A 375 -13.62 -2.13 -5.26
C VAL A 375 -13.00 -1.45 -4.04
N GLY A 376 -13.83 -1.21 -3.03
CA GLY A 376 -13.39 -0.86 -1.68
C GLY A 376 -13.00 -2.09 -0.88
N GLN A 377 -12.53 -1.90 0.35
CA GLN A 377 -12.31 -2.98 1.31
C GLN A 377 -12.93 -2.59 2.64
N ILE A 378 -13.60 -3.53 3.30
CA ILE A 378 -13.94 -3.40 4.72
C ILE A 378 -12.85 -4.05 5.59
N ALA A 379 -12.82 -3.69 6.87
CA ALA A 379 -11.95 -4.31 7.87
C ALA A 379 -12.81 -5.16 8.81
N LEU A 380 -12.47 -6.43 8.95
CA LEU A 380 -13.08 -7.36 9.89
C LEU A 380 -12.01 -7.84 10.85
N ASP A 381 -12.24 -7.66 12.15
CA ASP A 381 -11.21 -7.83 13.18
C ASP A 381 -11.44 -9.10 14.00
N MET A 382 -10.38 -9.87 14.19
CA MET A 382 -10.25 -10.91 15.22
C MET A 382 -9.29 -10.38 16.29
N ALA A 383 -9.82 -9.48 17.13
CA ALA A 383 -9.03 -8.70 18.10
C ALA A 383 -8.14 -9.55 19.01
N ALA A 384 -8.60 -10.74 19.42
CA ALA A 384 -7.83 -11.65 20.28
C ALA A 384 -6.48 -12.08 19.67
N CYS A 385 -6.33 -11.98 18.35
CA CYS A 385 -5.16 -12.44 17.61
C CYS A 385 -4.42 -11.32 16.87
N ASP A 386 -4.82 -10.05 17.13
CA ASP A 386 -4.35 -8.87 16.39
C ASP A 386 -4.59 -8.99 14.87
N ASP A 387 -5.57 -9.77 14.44
CA ASP A 387 -5.82 -10.04 13.02
C ASP A 387 -6.90 -9.13 12.45
N ARG A 388 -6.60 -8.53 11.30
CA ARG A 388 -7.56 -7.80 10.47
C ARG A 388 -7.62 -8.41 9.09
N LEU A 389 -8.79 -8.88 8.69
CA LEU A 389 -9.08 -9.25 7.31
C LEU A 389 -9.58 -8.02 6.56
N ARG A 390 -8.82 -7.61 5.55
CA ARG A 390 -9.28 -6.70 4.52
C ARG A 390 -9.97 -7.53 3.43
N VAL A 391 -11.26 -7.34 3.28
CA VAL A 391 -12.09 -8.05 2.30
C VAL A 391 -12.78 -7.06 1.38
N VAL A 392 -12.78 -7.36 0.07
CA VAL A 392 -13.49 -6.56 -0.95
C VAL A 392 -14.97 -6.86 -1.01
#